data_AF-A0A511V0P5-F1
#
_entry.id   AF-A0A511V0P5-F1
#
_cell.length_a   1.000
_cell.length_b   1.000
_cell.length_c   1.000
_cell.angle_alpha   90.00
_cell.angle_beta   90.00
_cell.angle_gamma   90.00
#
_symmetry.space_group_name_H-M   'P 1'
#
loop_
_entity.id
_entity.type
_entity.pdbx_description
1 polymer ?
#
loop_
_entity_poly.entity_id
_entity_poly.type
_entity_poly.pdbx_seq_one_letter_code
_entity_poly.pdbx_strand_id
1 'polypeptide(L)'
;MNENKIYLKVAQDMYLSQFFWTISFLGILLFISIVRLLLGLQGDKAEGFFNSVFVASNIYMFIIGILAVYFLSYFVGNGVTRKDYFLGATIASVGLSITIPIITIIVYFIEKIIFNLIGIQYKVQTINEIELDGNIIGDTIQMMILSPYVDPNENWLLATLVLCSNIFITYLLGWFISCSFYSYDVIIGLIAIIMVIFLKMIKDTLLRIAIDLPAIGWFNSLDVLPISVAIACILFVILIILAVIRHTTKRVSVKL
;
A
#
# COMPACT_ATOMS: atom_id res chain seq x y z
N MET A 1 2.60 37.73 11.43
CA MET A 1 3.26 36.40 11.43
C MET A 1 2.52 35.58 10.40
N ASN A 2 3.08 35.36 9.21
CA ASN A 2 2.37 34.64 8.14
C ASN A 2 1.91 33.29 8.70
N GLU A 3 0.63 32.96 8.57
CA GLU A 3 0.05 31.63 8.78
C GLU A 3 0.61 30.66 7.72
N ASN A 4 1.93 30.47 7.73
CA ASN A 4 2.63 29.53 6.89
C ASN A 4 1.98 28.17 7.13
N LYS A 5 1.32 27.65 6.10
CA LYS A 5 0.60 26.38 6.01
C LYS A 5 1.25 25.29 6.87
N ILE A 6 0.90 25.23 8.17
CA ILE A 6 1.56 24.36 9.16
C ILE A 6 1.44 22.90 8.73
N TYR A 7 0.30 22.53 8.13
CA TYR A 7 0.06 21.21 7.56
C TYR A 7 1.06 20.81 6.47
N LEU A 8 1.61 21.74 5.68
CA LEU A 8 2.64 21.43 4.68
C LEU A 8 3.97 21.09 5.34
N LYS A 9 4.31 21.78 6.43
CA LYS A 9 5.52 21.45 7.20
C LYS A 9 5.40 20.07 7.83
N VAL A 10 4.24 19.76 8.41
CA VAL A 10 3.95 18.42 8.94
C VAL A 10 4.05 17.36 7.83
N ALA A 11 3.47 17.63 6.66
CA ALA A 11 3.57 16.72 5.51
C ALA A 11 5.02 16.46 5.13
N GLN A 12 5.84 17.51 5.04
CA GLN A 12 7.25 17.42 4.68
C GLN A 12 8.05 16.63 5.73
N ASP A 13 7.92 16.98 7.01
CA ASP A 13 8.67 16.34 8.10
C ASP A 13 8.30 14.84 8.23
N MET A 14 7.02 14.52 8.10
CA MET A 14 6.52 13.14 8.14
C MET A 14 6.92 12.35 6.90
N TYR A 15 6.79 12.95 5.70
CA TYR A 15 7.22 12.33 4.45
C TYR A 15 8.71 12.03 4.47
N LEU A 16 9.56 12.99 4.84
CA LEU A 16 11.02 12.80 4.88
C LEU A 16 11.42 11.68 5.85
N SER A 17 10.83 11.67 7.04
CA SER A 17 11.08 10.62 8.04
C SER A 17 10.75 9.23 7.49
N GLN A 18 9.57 9.07 6.90
CA GLN A 18 9.12 7.80 6.31
C GLN A 18 9.89 7.46 5.03
N PHE A 19 10.32 8.46 4.26
CA PHE A 19 11.10 8.30 3.04
C PHE A 19 12.51 7.78 3.34
N PHE A 20 13.17 8.22 4.41
CA PHE A 20 14.44 7.64 4.84
C PHE A 20 14.31 6.15 5.19
N TRP A 21 13.22 5.76 5.86
CA TRP A 21 12.93 4.34 6.08
C TRP A 21 12.65 3.60 4.77
N THR A 22 11.98 4.26 3.83
CA THR A 22 11.66 3.71 2.50
C THR A 22 12.94 3.45 1.69
N ILE A 23 13.92 4.36 1.72
CA ILE A 23 15.22 4.17 1.05
C ILE A 23 15.91 2.91 1.60
N SER A 24 15.97 2.75 2.92
CA SER A 24 16.58 1.56 3.54
C SER A 24 15.83 0.28 3.14
N PHE A 25 14.50 0.31 3.16
CA PHE A 25 13.65 -0.81 2.74
C PHE A 25 13.90 -1.20 1.27
N LEU A 26 13.85 -0.24 0.34
CA LEU A 26 14.08 -0.48 -1.09
C LEU A 26 15.53 -0.89 -1.35
N GLY A 27 16.50 -0.32 -0.62
CA GLY A 27 17.91 -0.67 -0.71
C GLY A 27 18.18 -2.12 -0.33
N ILE A 28 17.53 -2.64 0.72
CA ILE A 28 17.63 -4.06 1.10
C ILE A 28 17.06 -4.96 -0.01
N LEU A 29 15.89 -4.63 -0.56
CA LEU A 29 15.30 -5.41 -1.66
C LEU A 29 16.19 -5.39 -2.92
N LEU A 30 16.77 -4.22 -3.23
CA LEU A 30 17.67 -4.07 -4.37
C LEU A 30 18.94 -4.90 -4.17
N PHE A 31 19.52 -4.85 -2.98
CA PHE A 31 20.68 -5.66 -2.61
C PHE A 31 20.38 -7.16 -2.76
N ILE A 32 19.22 -7.63 -2.28
CA ILE A 32 18.80 -9.02 -2.46
C ILE A 32 18.68 -9.36 -3.95
N SER A 33 18.10 -8.49 -4.79
CA SER A 33 17.99 -8.74 -6.23
C SER A 33 19.37 -8.86 -6.90
N ILE A 34 20.31 -7.96 -6.56
CA ILE A 34 21.69 -7.99 -7.07
C ILE A 34 22.40 -9.28 -6.64
N VAL A 35 22.30 -9.67 -5.38
CA VAL A 35 22.93 -10.91 -4.88
C VAL A 35 22.36 -12.14 -5.60
N ARG A 36 21.03 -12.19 -5.80
CA ARG A 36 20.38 -13.28 -6.55
C ARG A 36 20.88 -13.37 -7.99
N LEU A 37 21.09 -12.22 -8.64
CA LEU A 37 21.65 -12.14 -9.99
C LEU A 37 23.11 -12.64 -10.01
N LEU A 38 23.96 -12.14 -9.10
CA LEU A 38 25.39 -12.47 -9.07
C LEU A 38 25.67 -13.95 -8.76
N LEU A 39 24.86 -14.56 -7.88
CA LEU A 39 25.00 -15.97 -7.52
C LEU A 39 24.38 -16.91 -8.54
N GLY A 40 23.77 -16.40 -9.62
CA GLY A 40 23.10 -17.22 -10.63
C GLY A 40 21.92 -18.02 -10.08
N LEU A 41 21.38 -17.63 -8.93
CA LEU A 41 20.27 -18.33 -8.25
C LEU A 41 18.94 -18.20 -9.01
N GLN A 42 18.92 -17.41 -10.08
CA GLN A 42 17.74 -17.13 -10.89
C GLN A 42 17.48 -18.17 -12.00
N GLY A 43 18.35 -19.16 -12.21
CA GLY A 43 18.20 -20.11 -13.33
C GLY A 43 18.05 -19.37 -14.68
N ASP A 44 17.30 -19.96 -15.62
CA ASP A 44 17.04 -19.35 -16.94
C ASP A 44 16.01 -18.20 -16.91
N LYS A 45 15.30 -18.00 -15.78
CA LYS A 45 14.18 -17.04 -15.66
C LYS A 45 14.27 -16.25 -14.35
N ALA A 46 14.66 -14.99 -14.45
CA ALA A 46 14.81 -14.11 -13.30
C ALA A 46 13.46 -13.55 -12.80
N GLU A 47 13.24 -13.62 -11.48
CA GLU A 47 12.18 -12.85 -10.82
C GLU A 47 12.58 -11.39 -10.68
N GLY A 48 11.71 -10.51 -11.16
CA GLY A 48 11.97 -9.08 -11.22
C GLY A 48 11.94 -8.37 -9.87
N PHE A 49 12.74 -7.30 -9.75
CA PHE A 49 12.71 -6.39 -8.62
C PHE A 49 11.29 -5.82 -8.37
N PHE A 50 10.56 -5.48 -9.44
CA PHE A 50 9.20 -4.95 -9.34
C PHE A 50 8.27 -5.89 -8.55
N ASN A 51 8.41 -7.20 -8.74
CA ASN A 51 7.54 -8.21 -8.11
C ASN A 51 7.83 -8.31 -6.62
N SER A 52 9.12 -8.31 -6.28
CA SER A 52 9.57 -8.31 -4.89
C SER A 52 9.07 -7.08 -4.15
N VAL A 53 9.14 -5.91 -4.78
CA VAL A 53 8.61 -4.66 -4.19
C VAL A 53 7.09 -4.71 -4.09
N PHE A 54 6.38 -5.19 -5.12
CA PHE A 54 4.92 -5.26 -5.11
C PHE A 54 4.38 -6.02 -3.89
N VAL A 55 4.96 -7.18 -3.59
CA VAL A 55 4.55 -7.98 -2.42
C VAL A 55 5.00 -7.32 -1.12
N ALA A 56 6.28 -6.94 -1.01
CA ALA A 56 6.86 -6.44 0.22
C ALA A 56 6.31 -5.06 0.64
N SER A 57 5.97 -4.20 -0.34
CA SER A 57 5.44 -2.85 -0.09
C SER A 57 4.08 -2.87 0.58
N ASN A 58 3.25 -3.90 0.38
CA ASN A 58 1.99 -4.02 1.10
C ASN A 58 2.22 -4.11 2.61
N ILE A 59 3.16 -4.97 3.03
CA ILE A 59 3.50 -5.15 4.44
C ILE A 59 4.18 -3.88 4.98
N TYR A 60 5.15 -3.35 4.24
CA TYR A 60 5.87 -2.14 4.65
C TYR A 60 4.92 -0.94 4.84
N MET A 61 4.04 -0.68 3.88
CA MET A 61 3.12 0.45 3.89
C MET A 61 2.05 0.30 4.97
N PHE A 62 1.61 -0.93 5.24
CA PHE A 62 0.77 -1.23 6.39
C PHE A 62 1.45 -0.88 7.71
N ILE A 63 2.72 -1.28 7.90
CA ILE A 63 3.49 -1.00 9.13
C ILE A 63 3.67 0.50 9.34
N ILE A 64 4.11 1.26 8.33
CA ILE A 64 4.28 2.71 8.50
C ILE A 64 2.94 3.43 8.67
N GLY A 65 1.86 2.90 8.10
CA GLY A 65 0.49 3.35 8.36
C GLY A 65 0.12 3.18 9.83
N ILE A 66 0.40 2.01 10.43
CA ILE A 66 0.20 1.79 11.87
C ILE A 66 1.01 2.82 12.68
N LEU A 67 2.27 3.07 12.29
CA LEU A 67 3.13 4.02 12.99
C LEU A 67 2.69 5.49 12.87
N ALA A 68 1.80 5.83 11.93
CA ALA A 68 1.37 7.21 11.70
C ALA A 68 0.83 7.86 12.99
N VAL A 69 0.07 7.13 13.82
CA VAL A 69 -0.53 7.72 15.04
C VAL A 69 0.50 8.23 16.06
N TYR A 70 1.73 7.71 16.06
CA TYR A 70 2.78 8.22 16.95
C TYR A 70 3.24 9.62 16.54
N PHE A 71 3.21 9.94 15.25
CA PHE A 71 3.47 11.28 14.75
C PHE A 71 2.38 12.27 15.21
N LEU A 72 1.11 11.83 15.34
CA LEU A 72 0.05 12.68 15.87
C LEU A 72 0.41 13.18 17.28
N SER A 73 0.81 12.29 18.17
CA SER A 73 1.15 12.66 19.55
C SER A 73 2.37 13.57 19.60
N TYR A 74 3.40 13.28 18.78
CA TYR A 74 4.58 14.13 18.66
C TYR A 74 4.25 15.55 18.16
N PHE A 75 3.50 15.68 17.07
CA PHE A 75 3.19 16.99 16.49
C PHE A 75 2.21 17.79 17.37
N VAL A 76 1.19 17.14 17.92
CA VAL A 76 0.23 17.81 18.83
C VAL A 76 0.92 18.25 20.13
N GLY A 77 1.84 17.45 20.66
CA GLY A 77 2.68 17.84 21.80
C GLY A 77 3.53 19.08 21.53
N ASN A 78 3.92 19.31 20.26
CA ASN A 78 4.65 20.49 19.81
C ASN A 78 3.74 21.64 19.32
N GLY A 79 2.44 21.62 19.65
CA GLY A 79 1.51 22.71 19.36
C GLY A 79 0.84 22.68 17.97
N VAL A 80 1.00 21.61 17.20
CA VAL A 80 0.29 21.42 15.92
C VAL A 80 -1.17 21.02 16.17
N THR A 81 -2.11 21.57 15.41
CA THR A 81 -3.51 21.17 15.53
C THR A 81 -3.75 19.77 14.93
N ARG A 82 -4.72 19.02 15.48
CA ARG A 82 -5.13 17.72 14.93
C ARG A 82 -5.64 17.80 13.48
N LYS A 83 -6.14 18.98 13.07
CA LYS A 83 -6.57 19.26 11.69
C LYS A 83 -5.36 19.30 10.75
N ASP A 84 -4.34 20.07 11.13
CA ASP A 84 -3.12 20.23 10.34
C ASP A 84 -2.33 18.93 10.27
N TYR A 85 -2.30 18.16 11.35
CA TYR A 85 -1.74 16.81 11.33
C TYR A 85 -2.45 15.90 10.34
N PHE A 86 -3.79 15.81 10.40
CA PHE A 86 -4.54 14.93 9.49
C PHE A 86 -4.29 15.27 8.02
N LEU A 87 -4.33 16.56 7.68
CA LEU A 87 -4.08 17.03 6.32
C LEU A 87 -2.62 16.76 5.90
N GLY A 88 -1.67 17.04 6.79
CA GLY A 88 -0.25 16.79 6.56
C GLY A 88 0.07 15.31 6.35
N ALA A 89 -0.45 14.44 7.21
CA ALA A 89 -0.28 12.99 7.13
C ALA A 89 -0.92 12.40 5.86
N THR A 90 -2.08 12.92 5.45
CA THR A 90 -2.73 12.51 4.18
C THR A 90 -1.88 12.89 2.97
N ILE A 91 -1.31 14.11 2.95
CA ILE A 91 -0.42 14.54 1.85
C ILE A 91 0.87 13.72 1.85
N ALA A 92 1.45 13.46 3.02
CA ALA A 92 2.66 12.64 3.15
C ALA A 92 2.44 11.20 2.64
N SER A 93 1.30 10.58 2.98
CA SER A 93 0.99 9.22 2.54
C SER A 93 0.76 9.11 1.03
N VAL A 94 0.08 10.11 0.42
CA VAL A 94 -0.02 10.23 -1.04
C VAL A 94 1.37 10.38 -1.67
N GLY A 95 2.23 11.21 -1.07
CA GLY A 95 3.62 11.39 -1.53
C GLY A 95 4.38 10.06 -1.56
N LEU A 96 4.36 9.30 -0.47
CA LEU A 96 5.05 8.00 -0.39
C LEU A 96 4.48 6.98 -1.36
N SER A 97 3.15 6.92 -1.49
CA SER A 97 2.50 5.97 -2.39
C SER A 97 2.79 6.24 -3.86
N ILE A 98 3.21 7.45 -4.21
CA ILE A 98 3.67 7.81 -5.56
C ILE A 98 5.18 7.57 -5.70
N THR A 99 5.96 7.96 -4.70
CA THR A 99 7.43 7.85 -4.74
C THR A 99 7.90 6.40 -4.83
N ILE A 100 7.32 5.48 -4.07
CA ILE A 100 7.72 4.06 -4.11
C ILE A 100 7.55 3.48 -5.53
N PRO A 101 6.37 3.52 -6.18
CA PRO A 101 6.19 3.01 -7.53
C PRO A 101 7.09 3.68 -8.57
N ILE A 102 7.33 5.00 -8.45
CA ILE A 102 8.24 5.71 -9.36
C ILE A 102 9.66 5.16 -9.25
N ILE A 103 10.18 4.98 -8.03
CA ILE A 103 11.51 4.38 -7.84
C ILE A 103 11.51 2.94 -8.36
N THR A 104 10.46 2.17 -8.07
CA THR A 104 10.34 0.78 -8.51
C THR A 104 10.37 0.65 -10.03
N ILE A 105 9.63 1.50 -10.76
CA ILE A 105 9.58 1.41 -12.22
C ILE A 105 10.91 1.86 -12.85
N ILE A 106 11.58 2.86 -12.29
CA ILE A 106 12.93 3.28 -12.73
C ILE A 106 13.91 2.11 -12.59
N VAL A 107 13.94 1.46 -11.42
CA VAL A 107 14.82 0.30 -11.17
C VAL A 107 14.45 -0.88 -12.07
N TYR A 108 13.16 -1.14 -12.29
CA TYR A 108 12.70 -2.17 -13.21
C TYR A 108 13.22 -1.97 -14.64
N PHE A 109 13.16 -0.75 -15.18
CA PHE A 109 13.70 -0.49 -16.52
C PHE A 109 15.22 -0.70 -16.58
N ILE A 110 15.95 -0.29 -15.54
CA ILE A 110 17.40 -0.54 -15.43
C ILE A 110 17.69 -2.05 -15.41
N GLU A 111 16.97 -2.80 -14.57
CA GLU A 111 17.10 -4.25 -14.46
C GLU A 111 16.80 -4.95 -15.80
N LYS A 112 15.75 -4.53 -16.49
CA LYS A 112 15.38 -5.07 -17.83
C LYS A 112 16.49 -4.85 -18.86
N ILE A 113 17.13 -3.67 -18.85
CA ILE A 113 18.27 -3.38 -19.73
C ILE A 113 19.44 -4.32 -19.39
N ILE A 114 19.75 -4.49 -18.10
CA ILE A 114 20.85 -5.36 -17.64
C ILE A 114 20.59 -6.82 -18.04
N PHE A 115 19.39 -7.35 -17.82
CA PHE A 115 19.07 -8.74 -18.16
C PHE A 115 19.14 -8.98 -19.67
N ASN A 116 18.70 -8.02 -20.49
CA ASN A 116 18.84 -8.11 -21.94
C ASN A 116 20.32 -8.15 -22.37
N LEU A 117 21.20 -7.40 -21.71
CA LEU A 117 22.65 -7.42 -21.99
C LEU A 117 23.31 -8.76 -21.61
N ILE A 118 22.80 -9.44 -20.58
CA ILE A 118 23.34 -10.72 -20.08
C ILE A 118 22.66 -11.93 -20.77
N GLY A 119 21.57 -11.71 -21.51
CA GLY A 119 20.83 -12.76 -22.22
C GLY A 119 19.86 -13.56 -21.33
N ILE A 120 19.50 -13.04 -20.15
CA ILE A 120 18.56 -13.69 -19.22
C ILE A 120 17.12 -13.26 -19.58
N GLN A 121 16.21 -14.23 -19.64
CA GLN A 121 14.79 -13.92 -19.87
C GLN A 121 14.09 -13.48 -18.58
N TYR A 122 13.24 -12.47 -18.70
CA TYR A 122 12.39 -12.01 -17.60
C TYR A 122 11.27 -13.04 -17.36
N LYS A 123 11.08 -13.48 -16.12
CA LYS A 123 9.96 -14.36 -15.77
C LYS A 123 8.67 -13.53 -15.73
N VAL A 124 7.77 -13.77 -16.68
CA VAL A 124 6.39 -13.30 -16.57
C VAL A 124 5.75 -13.99 -15.37
N GLN A 125 5.25 -13.22 -14.41
CA GLN A 125 4.63 -13.77 -13.20
C GLN A 125 3.11 -13.62 -13.25
N THR A 126 2.41 -14.75 -13.28
CA THR A 126 0.96 -14.80 -13.08
C THR A 126 0.65 -14.88 -11.59
N ILE A 127 0.84 -13.79 -10.84
CA ILE A 127 0.55 -13.74 -9.38
C ILE A 127 -0.98 -13.78 -9.10
N ASN A 128 -1.79 -13.64 -10.15
CA ASN A 128 -3.24 -13.47 -10.03
C ASN A 128 -4.03 -14.77 -9.89
N GLU A 129 -3.40 -15.92 -10.18
CA GLU A 129 -4.01 -17.24 -10.06
C GLU A 129 -4.03 -17.65 -8.58
N ILE A 130 -5.25 -17.71 -8.01
CA ILE A 130 -5.47 -18.22 -6.66
C ILE A 130 -6.08 -19.61 -6.80
N GLU A 131 -5.33 -20.65 -6.44
CA GLU A 131 -5.90 -21.98 -6.22
C GLU A 131 -6.69 -21.96 -4.92
N LEU A 132 -8.02 -21.86 -5.01
CA LEU A 132 -8.90 -21.98 -3.86
C LEU A 132 -9.12 -23.46 -3.57
N ASP A 133 -8.65 -23.92 -2.41
CA ASP A 133 -8.80 -25.30 -1.97
C ASP A 133 -10.17 -25.57 -1.31
N GLY A 134 -11.00 -24.52 -1.17
CA GLY A 134 -12.31 -24.55 -0.54
C GLY A 134 -12.26 -24.41 0.99
N ASN A 135 -11.07 -24.30 1.58
CA ASN A 135 -10.90 -23.98 2.99
C ASN A 135 -11.10 -22.49 3.20
N ILE A 136 -12.26 -22.13 3.77
CA ILE A 136 -12.67 -20.75 4.04
C ILE A 136 -11.57 -19.92 4.71
N ILE A 137 -10.82 -20.50 5.66
CA ILE A 137 -9.77 -19.77 6.39
C ILE A 137 -8.53 -19.60 5.51
N GLY A 138 -8.09 -20.65 4.83
CA GLY A 138 -6.91 -20.63 3.94
C GLY A 138 -7.10 -19.64 2.79
N ASP A 139 -8.24 -19.74 2.11
CA ASP A 139 -8.63 -18.88 1.00
C ASP A 139 -8.68 -17.40 1.40
N THR A 140 -9.24 -17.10 2.58
CA THR A 140 -9.31 -15.72 3.11
C THR A 140 -7.91 -15.16 3.39
N ILE A 141 -7.01 -15.97 3.95
CA ILE A 141 -5.62 -15.56 4.23
C ILE A 141 -4.87 -15.33 2.91
N GLN A 142 -5.05 -16.19 1.92
CA GLN A 142 -4.37 -16.05 0.62
C GLN A 142 -4.85 -14.81 -0.13
N MET A 143 -6.15 -14.51 -0.14
CA MET A 143 -6.69 -13.25 -0.68
C MET A 143 -6.20 -12.03 0.10
N MET A 144 -5.90 -12.18 1.39
CA MET A 144 -5.30 -11.11 2.21
C MET A 144 -3.84 -10.85 1.82
N ILE A 145 -3.09 -11.85 1.41
CA ILE A 145 -1.67 -11.70 1.06
C ILE A 145 -1.52 -11.25 -0.41
N LEU A 146 -2.27 -11.86 -1.32
CA LEU A 146 -2.13 -11.66 -2.77
C LEU A 146 -3.08 -10.58 -3.28
N SER A 147 -2.56 -9.36 -3.35
CA SER A 147 -3.25 -8.24 -4.02
C SER A 147 -3.17 -8.39 -5.54
N PRO A 148 -4.18 -7.92 -6.30
CA PRO A 148 -4.15 -7.99 -7.76
C PRO A 148 -2.93 -7.31 -8.35
N TYR A 149 -2.23 -8.03 -9.19
CA TYR A 149 -0.94 -7.66 -9.75
C TYR A 149 -1.05 -7.50 -11.27
N VAL A 150 -0.30 -6.56 -11.83
CA VAL A 150 -0.17 -6.38 -13.29
C VAL A 150 1.32 -6.46 -13.62
N ASP A 151 1.67 -7.28 -14.60
CA ASP A 151 3.07 -7.41 -15.02
C ASP A 151 3.52 -6.11 -15.71
N PRO A 152 4.60 -5.47 -15.25
CA PRO A 152 5.11 -4.24 -15.87
C PRO A 152 5.60 -4.45 -17.31
N ASN A 153 5.85 -5.69 -17.75
CA ASN A 153 6.19 -6.00 -19.14
C ASN A 153 5.00 -5.82 -20.10
N GLU A 154 3.78 -6.09 -19.64
CA GLU A 154 2.57 -5.91 -20.44
C GLU A 154 2.15 -4.44 -20.48
N ASN A 155 2.01 -3.84 -19.30
CA ASN A 155 1.61 -2.45 -19.17
C ASN A 155 2.24 -1.81 -17.92
N TRP A 156 3.42 -1.21 -18.11
CA TRP A 156 4.17 -0.55 -17.05
C TRP A 156 3.38 0.56 -16.35
N LEU A 157 2.55 1.30 -17.10
CA LEU A 157 1.79 2.42 -16.55
C LEU A 157 0.66 1.91 -15.65
N LEU A 158 -0.09 0.91 -16.13
CA LEU A 158 -1.14 0.28 -15.34
C LEU A 158 -0.55 -0.40 -14.10
N ALA A 159 0.54 -1.14 -14.23
CA ALA A 159 1.24 -1.77 -13.10
C ALA A 159 1.66 -0.75 -12.03
N THR A 160 2.17 0.40 -12.46
CA THR A 160 2.56 1.50 -11.55
C THR A 160 1.36 2.10 -10.84
N LEU A 161 0.25 2.35 -11.55
CA LEU A 161 -0.99 2.88 -10.98
C LEU A 161 -1.62 1.90 -9.99
N VAL A 162 -1.68 0.61 -10.35
CA VAL A 162 -2.18 -0.46 -9.48
C VAL A 162 -1.34 -0.55 -8.21
N LEU A 163 -0.01 -0.54 -8.32
CA LEU A 163 0.88 -0.52 -7.16
C LEU A 163 0.65 0.71 -6.29
N CYS A 164 0.57 1.90 -6.89
CA CYS A 164 0.32 3.17 -6.19
C CYS A 164 -0.98 3.13 -5.38
N SER A 165 -2.10 2.77 -6.02
CA SER A 165 -3.40 2.67 -5.36
C SER A 165 -3.41 1.62 -4.26
N ASN A 166 -2.80 0.46 -4.53
CA ASN A 166 -2.77 -0.64 -3.57
C ASN A 166 -2.03 -0.27 -2.29
N ILE A 167 -0.82 0.28 -2.41
CA ILE A 167 -0.01 0.64 -1.26
C ILE A 167 -0.55 1.86 -0.51
N PHE A 168 -1.17 2.81 -1.22
CA PHE A 168 -1.85 3.95 -0.61
C PHE A 168 -3.00 3.50 0.29
N ILE A 169 -3.89 2.65 -0.23
CA ILE A 169 -5.01 2.14 0.57
C ILE A 169 -4.49 1.31 1.74
N THR A 170 -3.47 0.48 1.52
CA THR A 170 -2.86 -0.34 2.58
C THR A 170 -2.26 0.51 3.71
N TYR A 171 -1.65 1.65 3.40
CA TYR A 171 -1.24 2.63 4.39
C TYR A 171 -2.42 3.18 5.19
N LEU A 172 -3.50 3.59 4.51
CA LEU A 172 -4.69 4.13 5.17
C LEU A 172 -5.34 3.09 6.09
N LEU A 173 -5.37 1.82 5.68
CA LEU A 173 -5.86 0.73 6.52
C LEU A 173 -5.02 0.56 7.79
N GLY A 174 -3.69 0.59 7.68
CA GLY A 174 -2.79 0.58 8.84
C GLY A 174 -3.02 1.77 9.77
N TRP A 175 -3.17 2.98 9.20
CA TRP A 175 -3.45 4.20 9.96
C TRP A 175 -4.81 4.18 10.65
N PHE A 176 -5.83 3.59 10.01
CA PHE A 176 -7.14 3.40 10.60
C PHE A 176 -7.10 2.47 11.83
N ILE A 177 -6.35 1.36 11.76
CA ILE A 177 -6.18 0.45 12.91
C ILE A 177 -5.52 1.20 14.07
N SER A 178 -4.40 1.87 13.83
CA SER A 178 -3.64 2.54 14.89
C SER A 178 -4.41 3.68 15.54
N CYS A 179 -5.13 4.47 14.75
CA CYS A 179 -6.04 5.48 15.30
C CYS A 179 -7.15 4.88 16.17
N SER A 180 -7.68 3.71 15.79
CA SER A 180 -8.74 3.04 16.55
C SER A 180 -8.24 2.55 17.91
N PHE A 181 -7.08 1.90 17.96
CA PHE A 181 -6.44 1.49 19.22
C PHE A 181 -5.98 2.65 20.09
N TYR A 182 -5.58 3.78 19.49
CA TYR A 182 -5.10 4.93 20.25
C TYR A 182 -6.24 5.77 20.83
N SER A 183 -7.39 5.83 20.15
CA SER A 183 -8.52 6.67 20.55
C SER A 183 -9.51 5.97 21.48
N TYR A 184 -9.57 4.65 21.43
CA TYR A 184 -10.56 3.83 22.10
C TYR A 184 -9.88 2.68 22.85
N ASP A 185 -10.65 1.97 23.67
CA ASP A 185 -10.17 0.78 24.37
C ASP A 185 -9.92 -0.40 23.42
N VAL A 186 -9.19 -1.40 23.93
CA VAL A 186 -8.73 -2.60 23.21
C VAL A 186 -9.83 -3.27 22.38
N ILE A 187 -11.07 -3.32 22.89
CA ILE A 187 -12.20 -3.99 22.22
C ILE A 187 -12.55 -3.31 20.87
N ILE A 188 -12.59 -1.97 20.84
CA ILE A 188 -12.91 -1.24 19.61
C ILE A 188 -11.76 -1.36 18.62
N GLY A 189 -10.51 -1.39 19.11
CA GLY A 189 -9.34 -1.68 18.29
C GLY A 189 -9.43 -3.05 17.59
N LEU A 190 -9.88 -4.10 18.30
CA LEU A 190 -10.07 -5.43 17.71
C LEU A 190 -11.15 -5.44 16.62
N ILE A 191 -12.26 -4.73 16.81
CA ILE A 191 -13.31 -4.58 15.79
C ILE A 191 -12.75 -3.86 14.55
N ALA A 192 -11.88 -2.86 14.73
CA ALA A 192 -11.26 -2.16 13.61
C ALA A 192 -10.38 -3.07 12.75
N ILE A 193 -9.73 -4.09 13.33
CA ILE A 193 -8.96 -5.09 12.56
C ILE A 193 -9.91 -5.88 11.65
N ILE A 194 -11.03 -6.40 12.18
CA ILE A 194 -12.02 -7.14 11.39
C ILE A 194 -12.57 -6.25 10.26
N MET A 195 -12.88 -4.98 10.57
CA MET A 195 -13.35 -4.02 9.59
C MET A 195 -12.32 -3.73 8.49
N VAL A 196 -11.03 -3.63 8.84
CA VAL A 196 -9.94 -3.45 7.88
C VAL A 196 -9.77 -4.67 6.97
N ILE A 197 -9.87 -5.88 7.51
CA ILE A 197 -9.82 -7.11 6.70
C ILE A 197 -10.94 -7.08 5.66
N PHE A 198 -12.16 -6.75 6.08
CA PHE A 198 -13.30 -6.65 5.18
C PHE A 198 -13.11 -5.55 4.11
N LEU A 199 -12.67 -4.35 4.52
CA LEU A 199 -12.36 -3.26 3.59
C LEU A 199 -11.24 -3.63 2.60
N LYS A 200 -10.25 -4.40 3.04
CA LYS A 200 -9.18 -4.91 2.18
C LYS A 200 -9.72 -5.89 1.14
N MET A 201 -10.59 -6.81 1.52
CA MET A 201 -11.22 -7.76 0.58
C MET A 201 -12.06 -7.03 -0.47
N ILE A 202 -12.85 -6.04 -0.05
CA ILE A 202 -13.64 -5.21 -0.97
C ILE A 202 -12.71 -4.47 -1.94
N LYS A 203 -11.68 -3.75 -1.44
CA LYS A 203 -10.82 -2.97 -2.33
C LYS A 203 -10.00 -3.84 -3.28
N ASP A 204 -9.55 -5.02 -2.86
CA ASP A 204 -8.83 -5.95 -3.75
C ASP A 204 -9.74 -6.52 -4.84
N THR A 205 -11.00 -6.82 -4.51
CA THR A 205 -11.99 -7.25 -5.50
C THR A 205 -12.30 -6.14 -6.49
N LEU A 206 -12.55 -4.92 -6.02
CA LEU A 206 -12.80 -3.77 -6.89
C LEU A 206 -11.59 -3.48 -7.79
N LEU A 207 -10.38 -3.63 -7.26
CA LEU A 207 -9.15 -3.44 -8.02
C LEU A 207 -8.97 -4.53 -9.08
N ARG A 208 -9.35 -5.80 -8.82
CA ARG A 208 -9.41 -6.88 -9.82
C ARG A 208 -10.35 -6.54 -10.97
N ILE A 209 -11.58 -6.14 -10.66
CA ILE A 209 -12.58 -5.75 -11.66
C ILE A 209 -12.06 -4.56 -12.50
N ALA A 210 -11.39 -3.59 -11.86
CA ALA A 210 -10.85 -2.43 -12.56
C ALA A 210 -9.74 -2.75 -13.56
N ILE A 211 -9.07 -3.90 -13.43
CA ILE A 211 -8.03 -4.38 -14.34
C ILE A 211 -8.46 -5.58 -15.20
N ASP A 212 -9.78 -5.81 -15.29
CA ASP A 212 -10.39 -6.89 -16.09
C ASP A 212 -9.96 -8.31 -15.63
N LEU A 213 -9.69 -8.47 -14.34
CA LEU A 213 -9.51 -9.77 -13.71
C LEU A 213 -10.80 -10.23 -13.04
N PRO A 214 -11.08 -11.55 -13.04
CA PRO A 214 -12.24 -12.09 -12.34
C PRO A 214 -12.15 -11.80 -10.83
N ALA A 215 -13.28 -11.44 -10.25
CA ALA A 215 -13.46 -11.44 -8.81
C ALA A 215 -13.31 -12.87 -8.28
N ILE A 216 -12.92 -12.96 -7.01
CA ILE A 216 -12.60 -14.23 -6.37
C ILE A 216 -13.45 -14.39 -5.12
N GLY A 217 -13.91 -15.62 -4.87
CA GLY A 217 -14.61 -16.01 -3.66
C GLY A 217 -16.04 -15.46 -3.55
N TRP A 218 -16.35 -14.83 -2.41
CA TRP A 218 -17.71 -14.38 -2.07
C TRP A 218 -18.24 -13.25 -2.94
N PHE A 219 -17.39 -12.67 -3.79
CA PHE A 219 -17.71 -11.50 -4.60
C PHE A 219 -17.78 -11.78 -6.11
N ASN A 220 -17.79 -13.04 -6.55
CA ASN A 220 -17.90 -13.41 -7.98
C ASN A 220 -19.13 -12.80 -8.67
N SER A 221 -20.20 -12.50 -7.93
CA SER A 221 -21.39 -11.82 -8.47
C SER A 221 -21.15 -10.36 -8.87
N LEU A 222 -20.05 -9.75 -8.42
CA LEU A 222 -19.68 -8.37 -8.73
C LEU A 222 -18.96 -8.23 -10.08
N ASP A 223 -18.62 -9.32 -10.77
CA ASP A 223 -17.96 -9.30 -12.09
C ASP A 223 -18.78 -8.61 -13.19
N VAL A 224 -20.07 -8.39 -12.94
CA VAL A 224 -20.97 -7.66 -13.85
C VAL A 224 -20.79 -6.13 -13.76
N LEU A 225 -20.03 -5.64 -12.78
CA LEU A 225 -19.84 -4.20 -12.58
C LEU A 225 -18.97 -3.59 -13.69
N PRO A 226 -19.38 -2.46 -14.30
CA PRO A 226 -18.52 -1.74 -15.24
C PRO A 226 -17.24 -1.23 -14.57
N ILE A 227 -16.12 -1.24 -15.31
CA ILE A 227 -14.80 -0.76 -14.86
C ILE A 227 -14.88 0.66 -14.26
N SER A 228 -15.65 1.56 -14.88
CA SER A 228 -15.82 2.94 -14.40
C SER A 228 -16.48 3.01 -13.02
N VAL A 229 -17.43 2.10 -12.74
CA VAL A 229 -18.09 1.99 -11.43
C VAL A 229 -17.12 1.42 -10.40
N ALA A 230 -16.30 0.43 -10.77
CA ALA A 230 -15.29 -0.14 -9.88
C ALA A 230 -14.27 0.93 -9.43
N ILE A 231 -13.75 1.74 -10.35
CA ILE A 231 -12.83 2.85 -10.04
C ILE A 231 -13.50 3.88 -9.11
N ALA A 232 -14.75 4.26 -9.39
CA ALA A 232 -15.50 5.18 -8.54
C ALA A 232 -15.70 4.62 -7.11
N CYS A 233 -15.99 3.33 -6.99
CA CYS A 233 -16.10 2.63 -5.70
C CYS A 233 -14.77 2.60 -4.93
N ILE A 234 -13.62 2.42 -5.61
CA ILE A 234 -12.30 2.49 -4.96
C ILE A 234 -12.05 3.88 -4.36
N LEU A 235 -12.35 4.94 -5.12
CA LEU A 235 -12.25 6.32 -4.62
C LEU A 235 -13.18 6.55 -3.44
N PHE A 236 -14.40 6.01 -3.49
CA PHE A 236 -15.35 6.08 -2.39
C PHE A 236 -14.84 5.37 -1.13
N VAL A 237 -14.23 4.18 -1.26
CA VAL A 237 -13.59 3.46 -0.15
C VAL A 237 -12.47 4.31 0.49
N ILE A 238 -11.62 4.94 -0.33
CA ILE A 238 -10.57 5.84 0.16
C ILE A 238 -11.18 6.99 0.98
N LEU A 239 -12.23 7.63 0.46
CA LEU A 239 -12.91 8.74 1.15
C LEU A 239 -13.54 8.30 2.47
N ILE A 240 -14.16 7.11 2.52
CA ILE A 240 -14.69 6.54 3.75
C ILE A 240 -13.58 6.34 4.78
N ILE A 241 -12.47 5.70 4.39
CA ILE A 241 -11.36 5.42 5.31
C ILE A 241 -10.81 6.75 5.86
N LEU A 242 -10.57 7.74 4.99
CA LEU A 242 -10.12 9.07 5.41
C LEU A 242 -11.12 9.78 6.33
N ALA A 243 -12.42 9.67 6.06
CA ALA A 243 -13.46 10.25 6.91
C ALA A 243 -13.49 9.60 8.30
N VAL A 244 -13.34 8.28 8.37
CA VAL A 244 -13.26 7.54 9.64
C VAL A 244 -11.99 7.92 10.41
N ILE A 245 -10.82 7.94 9.76
CA ILE A 245 -9.56 8.40 10.37
C ILE A 245 -9.72 9.84 10.89
N ARG A 246 -10.32 10.72 10.09
CA ARG A 246 -10.57 12.11 10.49
C ARG A 246 -11.47 12.21 11.71
N HIS A 247 -12.52 11.39 11.78
CA HIS A 247 -13.43 11.37 12.90
C HIS A 247 -12.74 10.86 14.17
N THR A 248 -11.97 9.79 14.07
CA THR A 248 -11.24 9.16 15.18
C THR A 248 -10.13 10.08 15.71
N THR A 249 -9.30 10.66 14.83
CA THR A 249 -8.23 11.60 15.21
C THR A 249 -8.74 12.84 15.95
N LYS A 250 -9.99 13.28 15.78
CA LYS A 250 -10.55 14.41 16.54
C LYS A 250 -10.66 14.11 18.04
N ARG A 251 -10.97 12.86 18.40
CA ARG A 251 -11.38 12.42 19.75
C ARG A 251 -10.22 11.92 20.61
N VAL A 252 -9.03 11.78 20.01
CA VAL A 252 -7.83 11.32 20.70
C VAL A 252 -7.44 12.23 21.87
N SER A 253 -7.46 11.69 23.09
CA SER A 253 -6.80 12.30 24.25
C SER A 253 -5.30 12.04 24.14
N VAL A 254 -4.52 13.07 23.84
CA VAL A 254 -3.06 12.97 23.86
C VAL A 254 -2.64 12.87 25.32
N LYS A 255 -2.19 11.69 25.74
CA LYS A 255 -1.53 11.51 27.04
C LYS A 255 -0.16 12.16 26.90
N LEU A 256 0.02 13.32 27.55
CA LEU A 256 1.30 14.01 27.68
C LEU A 256 2.15 13.32 28.75
#